data_AF-A0A089K6H6-F1
#
_entry.id   AF-A0A089K6H6-F1
#
_cell.length_a   1.000
_cell.length_b   1.000
_cell.length_c   1.000
_cell.angle_alpha   90.00
_cell.angle_beta   90.00
_cell.angle_gamma   90.00
#
_symmetry.space_group_name_H-M   'P 1'
#
loop_
_entity.id
_entity.type
_entity.pdbx_description
1 polymer ?
#
loop_
_entity_poly.entity_id
_entity_poly.type
_entity_poly.pdbx_seq_one_letter_code
_entity_poly.pdbx_strand_id
1 'polypeptide(L)' 'MIVSIPKTVRRLYFMTLLVAISCVLYYVLSWISAWISPAQNYDIPEGTAIRAFHDVKQSDDGLSAGQRLRFYYWYGE' A
#
# COMPACT_ATOMS: atom_id res chain seq x y z
N MET A 1 35.75 -0.61 34.83
CA MET A 1 34.28 -0.49 34.71
C MET A 1 33.88 -1.17 33.42
N ILE A 2 33.42 -2.43 33.49
CA ILE A 2 33.02 -3.16 32.28
C ILE A 2 31.62 -2.67 31.94
N VAL A 3 31.51 -1.80 30.94
CA VAL A 3 30.23 -1.27 30.50
C VAL A 3 29.52 -2.42 29.80
N SER A 4 28.65 -3.12 30.51
CA SER A 4 27.75 -4.11 29.95
C SER A 4 26.80 -3.37 29.04
N ILE A 5 27.14 -3.28 27.75
CA ILE A 5 26.25 -2.71 26.73
C ILE A 5 24.95 -3.50 26.83
N PRO A 6 23.85 -2.89 27.32
CA PRO A 6 22.63 -3.64 27.52
C PRO A 6 22.15 -4.06 26.14
N LYS A 7 21.65 -5.30 26.01
CA LYS A 7 21.11 -5.83 24.74
C LYS A 7 20.11 -4.86 24.08
N THR A 8 19.46 -4.03 24.89
CA THR A 8 18.60 -2.90 24.50
C THR A 8 19.31 -1.84 23.65
N VAL A 9 20.54 -1.44 23.98
CA VAL A 9 21.31 -0.44 23.22
C VAL A 9 21.66 -0.95 21.83
N ARG A 10 21.98 -2.25 21.69
CA ARG A 10 22.19 -2.86 20.37
C ARG A 10 20.91 -2.81 19.53
N ARG A 11 19.74 -3.05 20.12
CA ARG A 11 18.45 -2.98 19.43
C ARG A 11 18.10 -1.54 19.04
N LEU A 12 18.37 -0.58 19.94
CA LEU A 12 18.19 0.85 19.68
C LEU A 12 19.07 1.31 18.50
N TYR A 13 20.33 0.88 18.47
CA TYR A 13 21.26 1.19 17.38
C TYR A 13 20.73 0.74 16.02
N PHE A 14 20.21 -0.49 15.92
CA PHE A 14 19.63 -0.97 14.67
C PHE A 14 18.35 -0.21 14.27
N MET A 15 17.51 0.18 15.23
CA MET A 15 16.34 1.03 14.94
C MET A 15 16.76 2.40 14.43
N THR A 16 17.74 3.05 15.08
CA THR A 16 18.25 4.35 14.63
C THR A 16 18.95 4.25 13.27
N LEU A 17 19.68 3.16 13.01
CA LEU A 17 20.31 2.90 11.71
C LEU A 17 19.28 2.77 10.59
N LEU A 18 18.19 2.05 10.85
CA LEU A 18 17.10 1.86 9.89
C LEU A 18 16.40 3.18 9.56
N VAL A 19 16.15 4.02 10.57
CA VAL A 19 15.59 5.37 10.38
C VAL A 19 16.55 6.25 9.59
N ALA A 20 17.84 6.23 9.93
CA ALA A 20 18.87 7.00 9.21
C ALA A 20 18.94 6.59 7.74
N ILE A 21 18.97 5.29 7.45
CA ILE A 21 18.95 4.76 6.07
C ILE A 21 17.67 5.18 5.33
N SER A 22 16.50 5.09 5.98
CA SER A 22 15.24 5.51 5.34
C SER A 22 15.24 6.99 4.99
N CYS A 23 15.75 7.85 5.88
CA CYS A 23 15.90 9.27 5.60
C CYS A 23 16.85 9.52 4.43
N VAL A 24 18.02 8.89 4.41
CA VAL A 24 18.99 9.04 3.32
C VAL A 24 18.36 8.60 1.99
N LEU A 25 17.67 7.45 1.98
CA LEU A 25 17.00 6.93 0.81
C LEU A 25 15.92 7.92 0.32
N TYR A 26 15.11 8.46 1.22
CA TYR A 26 14.10 9.47 0.90
C TYR A 26 14.72 10.71 0.24
N TYR A 27 15.82 11.24 0.79
CA TYR A 27 16.48 12.41 0.20
C TYR A 27 17.08 12.09 -1.17
N VAL A 28 17.68 10.91 -1.36
CA VAL A 28 18.20 10.48 -2.66
C VAL A 28 17.06 10.37 -3.68
N LEU A 29 15.94 9.73 -3.32
CA LEU A 29 14.77 9.64 -4.20
C LEU A 29 14.17 11.02 -4.48
N SER A 30 14.09 11.90 -3.48
CA SER A 30 13.61 13.28 -3.66
C SER A 30 14.52 14.06 -4.60
N TRP A 31 15.84 13.87 -4.51
CA TRP A 31 16.78 14.52 -5.41
C TRP A 31 16.62 13.99 -6.83
N ILE A 32 16.54 12.67 -7.02
CA ILE A 32 16.26 12.05 -8.32
C ILE A 32 14.92 12.52 -8.89
N SER A 33 13.88 12.62 -8.06
CA SER A 33 12.55 13.07 -8.47
C SER A 33 12.56 14.55 -8.91
N ALA A 34 13.32 15.40 -8.21
CA ALA A 34 13.54 16.79 -8.63
C ALA A 34 14.32 16.90 -9.94
N TRP A 35 15.23 15.95 -10.22
CA TRP A 35 15.89 15.86 -11.52
C TRP A 35 14.97 15.35 -12.63
N ILE A 36 14.08 14.40 -12.32
CA ILE A 36 13.16 13.77 -13.30
C ILE A 36 11.98 14.68 -13.64
N SER A 37 11.53 15.50 -12.70
CA SER A 37 10.34 16.33 -12.85
C SER A 37 10.72 17.82 -12.73
N PRO A 38 11.26 18.43 -13.80
CA PRO A 38 11.46 19.87 -13.83
C PRO A 38 10.08 20.53 -13.95
N ALA A 39 9.43 20.78 -12.82
CA ALA A 39 8.29 21.71 -12.68
C ALA A 39 7.26 21.68 -13.84
N GLN A 40 6.91 20.50 -14.34
CA GLN A 40 5.71 20.36 -15.16
C GLN A 40 4.58 20.16 -14.16
N ASN A 41 3.69 21.16 -14.13
CA ASN A 41 2.53 21.24 -13.27
C ASN A 41 1.92 19.85 -13.04
N TYR A 42 1.57 19.59 -11.79
CA TYR A 42 0.71 18.48 -11.39
C TYR A 42 -0.62 18.64 -12.15
N ASP A 43 -0.65 18.21 -13.41
CA ASP A 43 -1.90 17.91 -14.06
C ASP A 43 -2.52 16.80 -13.23
N ILE A 44 -3.71 17.11 -12.76
CA ILE A 44 -4.59 16.24 -12.00
C ILE A 44 -4.46 14.83 -12.56
N PRO A 45 -4.24 13.79 -11.73
CA PRO A 45 -4.20 12.44 -12.25
C PRO A 45 -5.56 12.11 -12.87
N GLU A 46 -5.67 12.25 -14.19
CA GLU A 46 -6.76 11.78 -15.07
C GLU A 46 -6.87 10.24 -15.07
N GLY A 47 -6.21 9.57 -14.13
CA GLY A 47 -6.38 8.15 -13.86
C GLY A 47 -7.40 7.99 -12.74
N THR A 48 -8.68 8.01 -13.07
CA THR A 48 -9.70 7.41 -12.19
C THR A 48 -9.19 6.01 -11.84
N ALA A 49 -8.83 5.77 -10.58
CA ALA A 49 -8.60 4.43 -10.08
C ALA A 49 -9.94 3.71 -10.18
N ILE A 50 -10.20 3.07 -11.33
CA ILE A 50 -11.42 2.34 -11.57
C ILE A 50 -11.43 1.23 -10.54
N ARG A 51 -12.27 1.41 -9.51
CA ARG A 51 -12.55 0.38 -8.52
C ARG A 51 -13.19 -0.76 -9.31
N ALA A 52 -12.43 -1.81 -9.62
CA ALA A 52 -12.87 -2.95 -10.42
C ALA A 52 -14.04 -3.73 -9.79
N PHE A 53 -14.45 -3.36 -8.58
CA PHE A 53 -15.68 -3.78 -7.95
C PHE A 53 -16.68 -2.64 -8.06
N HIS A 54 -17.31 -2.54 -9.22
CA HIS A 54 -18.59 -1.85 -9.31
C HIS A 54 -19.54 -2.63 -8.40
N ASP A 55 -20.08 -1.95 -7.40
CA ASP A 55 -21.20 -2.43 -6.60
C ASP A 55 -22.26 -2.89 -7.60
N VAL A 56 -22.48 -4.20 -7.71
CA VAL A 56 -23.58 -4.75 -8.50
C VAL A 56 -24.80 -4.23 -7.79
N LYS A 57 -25.31 -3.11 -8.30
CA LYS A 57 -26.59 -2.51 -7.96
C LYS A 57 -27.55 -3.68 -7.83
N GLN A 58 -27.87 -4.04 -6.59
CA GLN A 58 -28.72 -5.18 -6.28
C GLN A 58 -30.08 -4.83 -6.84
N SER A 59 -30.27 -5.19 -8.12
CA SER A 59 -31.57 -5.19 -8.75
C SER A 59 -32.41 -6.11 -7.89
N ASP A 60 -33.48 -5.57 -7.35
CA ASP A 60 -34.45 -6.20 -6.44
C ASP A 60 -35.18 -7.42 -7.04
N ASP A 61 -34.71 -7.90 -8.21
CA ASP A 61 -35.18 -9.04 -8.99
C ASP A 61 -34.08 -10.09 -9.26
N GLY A 62 -32.86 -9.89 -8.73
CA GLY A 62 -31.72 -10.76 -8.94
C GLY A 62 -31.44 -11.64 -7.71
N LEU A 63 -31.87 -12.91 -7.78
CA LEU A 63 -31.49 -14.06 -6.94
C LEU A 63 -30.67 -13.71 -5.67
N SER A 64 -31.30 -13.88 -4.50
CA SER A 64 -30.66 -13.82 -3.18
C SER A 64 -29.30 -14.51 -3.16
N ALA A 65 -28.33 -13.93 -2.45
CA ALA A 65 -26.97 -14.47 -2.32
C ALA A 65 -26.95 -15.97 -1.95
N GLY A 66 -27.93 -16.45 -1.18
CA GLY A 66 -28.08 -17.87 -0.86
C GLY A 66 -28.50 -18.76 -2.04
N GLN A 67 -29.37 -18.26 -2.93
CA GLN A 67 -29.71 -18.97 -4.18
C GLN A 67 -28.52 -19.06 -5.13
N ARG A 68 -27.70 -18.00 -5.21
CA ARG A 68 -26.48 -18.00 -6.02
C ARG A 68 -25.46 -19.01 -5.49
N LEU A 69 -25.30 -19.10 -4.16
CA LEU A 69 -24.42 -20.11 -3.54
C LEU A 69 -24.90 -21.54 -3.80
N ARG A 70 -26.23 -21.76 -3.79
CA ARG A 70 -26.83 -23.06 -4.12
C ARG A 70 -26.62 -23.43 -5.59
N PHE A 71 -26.73 -22.47 -6.51
CA PHE A 71 -26.41 -22.71 -7.92
C PHE A 71 -24.93 -23.03 -8.13
N TYR A 72 -24.01 -22.30 -7.50
CA TYR A 72 -22.58 -22.64 -7.50
C TYR A 72 -22.35 -24.09 -7.05
N TYR A 73 -22.98 -24.48 -5.94
CA TYR A 73 -22.84 -25.83 -5.40
C TYR A 73 -23.43 -26.93 -6.31
N TRP A 74 -24.53 -26.66 -7.01
CA TRP A 74 -25.21 -27.65 -7.85
C TRP A 74 -24.72 -27.70 -9.30
N TYR A 75 -24.41 -26.55 -9.88
CA TYR A 75 -24.06 -26.42 -11.30
C TYR A 75 -22.55 -26.38 -11.54
N GLY A 76 -21.75 -26.09 -10.49
CA GLY A 76 -20.28 -26.19 -10.56
C GLY A 76 -19.60 -25.13 -11.42
N GLU A 77 -20.26 -23.98 -11.67
CA GLU A 77 -19.56 -22.72 -11.93
C GLU A 77 -18.76 -22.32 -10.70
#